data_AF-A0AAV6PK42-F1
#
_entry.id   AF-A0AAV6PK42-F1
#
_cell.length_a   1.000
_cell.length_b   1.000
_cell.length_c   1.000
_cell.angle_alpha   90.00
_cell.angle_beta   90.00
_cell.angle_gamma   90.00
#
_symmetry.space_group_name_H-M   'P 1'
#
loop_
_entity.id
_entity.type
_entity.pdbx_description
1 polymer ?
#
loop_
_entity_poly.entity_id
_entity_poly.type
_entity_poly.pdbx_seq_one_letter_code
_entity_poly.pdbx_strand_id
1 'polypeptide(L)'
;AHLFTIDISNLYTNINTTLGLQVISSIFKKHPDKDRPDSELLQLLELCLNNNDFLFNNQFYLQVHGTAMGQRFAPSYANIYMSEWEREALAKCPLQPTIYLRFLDDIFGIWPHDITHFPEFINILNNHHSSIKITHTLDPHTVNFLDTTVFFRTINTTYKTIETKVYFKPTDTHALLHKSSYHPKHTFKGIVKSQIIRFHRICSMSPDFHQATSTLFHSLRNRGYSKRFLRTIKSTTLASLALARSTHPPQ
;
A
#
# COMPACT_ATOMS: atom_id res chain seq x y z
N ALA A 1 20.14 6.89 10.19
CA ALA A 1 18.93 6.70 9.37
C ALA A 1 18.01 5.69 10.04
N HIS A 2 16.71 5.99 10.04
CA HIS A 2 15.64 5.18 10.62
C HIS A 2 14.58 4.91 9.54
N LEU A 3 13.91 3.78 9.61
CA LEU A 3 12.75 3.46 8.78
C LEU A 3 11.50 3.96 9.48
N PHE A 4 10.56 4.52 8.74
CA PHE A 4 9.25 4.86 9.30
C PHE A 4 8.12 4.43 8.38
N THR A 5 6.97 4.19 8.98
CA THR A 5 5.70 4.19 8.28
C THR A 5 4.77 5.23 8.87
N ILE A 6 3.91 5.77 8.03
CA ILE A 6 2.82 6.66 8.43
C ILE A 6 1.52 6.06 7.87
N ASP A 7 0.45 6.10 8.68
CA ASP A 7 -0.91 5.72 8.28
C ASP A 7 -1.82 6.93 8.43
N ILE A 8 -2.53 7.29 7.36
CA ILE A 8 -3.48 8.39 7.37
C ILE A 8 -4.82 7.89 7.91
N SER A 9 -5.18 8.37 9.10
CA SER A 9 -6.37 7.93 9.80
C SER A 9 -7.64 8.30 9.04
N ASN A 10 -8.41 7.27 8.65
CA ASN A 10 -9.71 7.39 7.99
C ASN A 10 -9.69 8.35 6.78
N LEU A 11 -8.68 8.23 5.91
CA LEU A 11 -8.42 9.16 4.79
C LEU A 11 -9.69 9.59 4.06
N TYR A 12 -10.43 8.65 3.48
CA TYR A 12 -11.59 8.96 2.63
C TYR A 12 -12.67 9.76 3.35
N THR A 13 -12.96 9.44 4.61
CA THR A 13 -14.00 10.14 5.38
C THR A 13 -13.54 11.50 5.92
N ASN A 14 -12.23 11.78 5.86
CA ASN A 14 -11.63 12.97 6.46
C ASN A 14 -11.23 14.05 5.44
N ILE A 15 -11.29 13.76 4.14
CA ILE A 15 -11.06 14.77 3.10
C ILE A 15 -12.19 15.82 3.15
N ASN A 16 -11.83 17.10 3.24
CA ASN A 16 -12.82 18.17 3.13
C ASN A 16 -13.31 18.29 1.69
N THR A 17 -14.61 18.12 1.48
CA THR A 17 -15.24 18.12 0.14
C THR A 17 -14.94 19.38 -0.66
N THR A 18 -15.11 20.55 -0.04
CA THR A 18 -14.86 21.86 -0.68
C THR A 18 -13.40 22.02 -1.08
N LEU A 19 -12.47 21.71 -0.17
CA LEU A 19 -11.04 21.77 -0.48
C LEU A 19 -10.65 20.76 -1.56
N GLY A 20 -11.21 19.55 -1.52
CA GLY A 20 -10.97 18.55 -2.55
C GLY A 20 -11.42 19.01 -3.94
N LEU A 21 -12.60 19.61 -4.05
CA LEU A 21 -13.07 20.21 -5.32
C LEU A 21 -12.14 21.31 -5.81
N GLN A 22 -11.67 22.18 -4.91
CA GLN A 22 -10.71 23.25 -5.23
C GLN A 22 -9.37 22.69 -5.71
N VAL A 23 -8.85 21.65 -5.06
CA VAL A 23 -7.61 20.99 -5.48
C VAL A 23 -7.77 20.39 -6.88
N ILE A 24 -8.86 19.67 -7.14
CA ILE A 24 -9.12 19.09 -8.47
C ILE A 24 -9.21 20.18 -9.54
N SER A 25 -9.94 21.27 -9.26
CA SER A 25 -10.03 22.42 -10.17
C SER A 25 -8.65 23.03 -10.45
N SER A 26 -7.80 23.13 -9.43
CA SER A 26 -6.45 23.68 -9.57
C SER A 26 -5.54 22.77 -10.40
N ILE A 27 -5.66 21.45 -10.22
CA ILE A 27 -4.92 20.45 -11.00
C ILE A 27 -5.36 20.46 -12.46
N PHE A 28 -6.66 20.60 -12.74
CA PHE A 28 -7.16 20.71 -14.10
C PHE A 28 -6.58 21.93 -14.82
N LYS A 29 -6.50 23.08 -14.14
CA LYS A 29 -5.85 24.30 -14.68
C LYS A 29 -4.35 24.12 -14.89
N LYS A 30 -3.67 23.42 -13.99
CA LYS A 30 -2.23 23.14 -14.09
C LYS A 30 -1.90 22.17 -15.24
N HIS A 31 -2.81 21.25 -15.54
CA HIS A 31 -2.69 20.25 -16.59
C HIS A 31 -3.90 20.34 -17.54
N PRO A 32 -3.93 21.38 -18.39
CA PRO A 32 -5.07 21.62 -19.28
C PRO A 32 -5.15 20.52 -20.34
N ASP A 33 -6.37 20.07 -20.61
CA ASP A 33 -6.69 19.09 -21.63
C ASP A 33 -7.91 19.59 -22.41
N LYS A 34 -7.78 19.69 -23.74
CA LYS A 34 -8.84 20.25 -24.60
C LYS A 34 -10.03 19.31 -24.74
N ASP A 35 -9.81 18.01 -24.57
CA ASP A 35 -10.83 16.99 -24.74
C ASP A 35 -11.50 16.63 -23.41
N ARG A 36 -11.02 17.20 -22.29
CA ARG A 36 -11.57 16.97 -20.96
C ARG A 36 -12.63 18.02 -20.61
N PRO A 37 -13.89 17.61 -20.35
CA PRO A 37 -14.96 18.53 -19.96
C PRO A 37 -14.83 18.91 -18.48
N ASP A 38 -13.90 19.82 -18.16
CA ASP A 38 -13.52 20.16 -16.78
C ASP A 38 -14.70 20.64 -15.93
N SER A 39 -15.58 21.47 -16.49
CA SER A 39 -16.74 22.02 -15.77
C SER A 39 -17.73 20.92 -15.39
N GLU A 40 -18.07 20.06 -16.35
CA GLU A 40 -19.00 18.95 -16.17
C GLU A 40 -18.43 17.91 -15.20
N LEU A 41 -17.13 17.60 -15.29
CA LEU A 41 -16.48 16.69 -14.35
C LEU A 41 -16.47 17.23 -12.92
N LEU A 42 -16.23 18.52 -12.73
CA LEU A 42 -16.30 19.15 -11.40
C LEU A 42 -17.73 19.14 -10.85
N GLN A 43 -18.73 19.44 -11.67
CA GLN A 43 -20.14 19.36 -11.27
C GLN A 43 -20.55 17.93 -10.90
N LEU A 44 -20.17 16.94 -11.71
CA LEU A 44 -20.45 15.53 -11.42
C LEU A 44 -19.75 15.07 -10.15
N LEU A 45 -18.50 15.51 -9.92
CA LEU A 45 -17.76 15.19 -8.70
C LEU A 45 -18.44 15.82 -7.48
N GLU A 46 -18.87 17.08 -7.57
CA GLU A 46 -19.58 17.78 -6.50
C GLU A 46 -20.89 17.07 -6.13
N LEU A 47 -21.70 16.68 -7.13
CA LEU A 47 -22.90 15.89 -6.91
C LEU A 47 -22.57 14.55 -6.23
N CYS A 48 -21.56 13.84 -6.70
CA CYS A 48 -21.16 12.57 -6.09
C CYS A 48 -20.68 12.71 -4.63
N LEU A 49 -20.05 13.84 -4.28
CA LEU A 49 -19.53 14.08 -2.93
C LEU A 49 -20.62 14.58 -1.97
N ASN A 50 -21.58 15.38 -2.44
CA ASN A 50 -22.62 16.00 -1.61
C ASN A 50 -23.90 15.15 -1.50
N ASN A 51 -24.11 14.21 -2.42
CA ASN A 51 -25.32 13.39 -2.48
C ASN A 51 -25.01 11.91 -2.20
N ASN A 52 -24.19 11.65 -1.18
CA ASN A 52 -23.86 10.29 -0.77
C ASN A 52 -24.72 9.85 0.43
N ASP A 53 -25.93 9.38 0.14
CA ASP A 53 -26.81 8.79 1.13
C ASP A 53 -26.61 7.26 1.27
N PHE A 54 -26.76 6.74 2.48
CA PHE A 54 -26.64 5.31 2.75
C PHE A 54 -27.56 4.87 3.90
N LEU A 55 -27.89 3.57 3.90
CA LEU A 55 -28.69 2.94 4.94
C LEU A 55 -27.78 2.27 5.97
N PHE A 56 -27.92 2.64 7.23
CA PHE A 56 -27.26 1.97 8.35
C PHE A 56 -28.23 1.81 9.51
N ASN A 57 -28.30 0.62 10.12
CA ASN A 57 -29.27 0.31 11.19
C ASN A 57 -30.71 0.74 10.87
N ASN A 58 -31.15 0.49 9.64
CA ASN A 58 -32.47 0.87 9.12
C ASN A 58 -32.77 2.38 9.15
N GLN A 59 -31.75 3.23 9.23
CA GLN A 59 -31.86 4.69 9.13
C GLN A 59 -31.05 5.20 7.93
N PHE A 60 -31.63 6.18 7.24
CA PHE A 60 -30.96 6.88 6.14
C PHE A 60 -30.06 7.99 6.69
N TYR A 61 -28.83 8.02 6.22
CA TYR A 61 -27.86 9.05 6.55
C TYR A 61 -27.33 9.68 5.27
N LEU A 62 -27.06 10.99 5.32
CA LEU A 62 -26.31 11.69 4.29
C LEU A 62 -24.88 11.91 4.80
N GLN A 63 -23.88 11.47 4.05
CA GLN A 63 -22.49 11.78 4.36
C GLN A 63 -22.21 13.26 4.04
N VAL A 64 -21.96 14.06 5.09
CA VAL A 64 -21.72 15.51 4.96
C VAL A 64 -20.22 15.86 4.86
N HIS A 65 -19.33 14.89 5.07
CA HIS A 65 -17.88 15.10 5.06
C HIS A 65 -17.15 13.88 4.51
N GLY A 66 -16.07 14.10 3.75
CA GLY A 66 -15.33 13.05 3.07
C GLY A 66 -15.99 12.54 1.79
N THR A 67 -15.47 11.44 1.30
CA THR A 67 -15.99 10.70 0.14
C THR A 67 -16.38 9.28 0.56
N ALA A 68 -17.39 8.71 -0.10
CA ALA A 68 -17.80 7.35 0.17
C ALA A 68 -16.73 6.35 -0.27
N MET A 69 -16.44 5.38 0.59
CA MET A 69 -15.64 4.23 0.21
C MET A 69 -16.40 3.38 -0.82
N GLY A 70 -15.70 2.89 -1.85
CA GLY A 70 -16.28 2.05 -2.90
C GLY A 70 -16.71 2.80 -4.16
N GLN A 71 -16.68 4.14 -4.16
CA GLN A 71 -16.91 4.93 -5.37
C GLN A 71 -15.74 4.78 -6.33
N ARG A 72 -16.02 4.68 -7.64
CA ARG A 72 -14.99 4.48 -8.68
C ARG A 72 -13.98 5.63 -8.74
N PHE A 73 -14.42 6.86 -8.48
CA PHE A 73 -13.55 8.05 -8.53
C PHE A 73 -12.78 8.28 -7.23
N ALA A 74 -13.22 7.71 -6.09
CA ALA A 74 -12.70 8.05 -4.77
C ALA A 74 -11.19 7.84 -4.63
N PRO A 75 -10.58 6.73 -5.10
CA PRO A 75 -9.12 6.55 -5.00
C PRO A 75 -8.33 7.62 -5.76
N SER A 76 -8.77 7.98 -6.97
CA SER A 76 -8.11 9.02 -7.77
C SER A 76 -8.26 10.40 -7.12
N TYR A 77 -9.46 10.71 -6.64
CA TYR A 77 -9.76 11.94 -5.91
C TYR A 77 -8.88 12.08 -4.65
N ALA A 78 -8.82 11.02 -3.82
CA ALA A 78 -8.01 11.01 -2.61
C ALA A 78 -6.52 11.14 -2.92
N ASN A 79 -6.03 10.47 -3.97
CA ASN A 79 -4.62 10.58 -4.37
C ASN A 79 -4.24 11.98 -4.82
N ILE A 80 -5.11 12.66 -5.58
CA ILE A 80 -4.87 14.03 -6.03
C ILE A 80 -4.90 14.99 -4.85
N TYR A 81 -5.90 14.88 -3.97
CA TYR A 81 -5.98 15.69 -2.75
C TYR A 81 -4.72 15.51 -1.88
N MET A 82 -4.33 14.26 -1.62
CA MET A 82 -3.17 13.96 -0.81
C MET A 82 -1.87 14.42 -1.46
N SER A 83 -1.74 14.36 -2.79
CA SER A 83 -0.56 14.89 -3.47
C SER A 83 -0.36 16.38 -3.21
N GLU A 84 -1.44 17.16 -3.13
CA GLU A 84 -1.37 18.58 -2.84
C GLU A 84 -1.10 18.85 -1.35
N TRP A 85 -1.78 18.11 -0.47
CA TRP A 85 -1.52 18.14 0.97
C TRP A 85 -0.05 17.82 1.29
N GLU A 86 0.51 16.78 0.67
CA GLU A 86 1.91 16.36 0.84
C GLU A 86 2.86 17.45 0.35
N ARG A 87 2.60 18.02 -0.84
CA ARG A 87 3.41 19.09 -1.42
C ARG A 87 3.53 20.27 -0.46
N GLU A 88 2.42 20.69 0.12
CA GLU A 88 2.38 21.86 1.01
C GLU A 88 2.86 21.56 2.43
N ALA A 89 2.59 20.36 2.95
CA ALA A 89 3.03 19.96 4.28
C ALA A 89 4.55 19.74 4.31
N LEU A 90 5.11 19.02 3.33
CA LEU A 90 6.55 18.77 3.24
C LEU A 90 7.35 20.05 2.98
N ALA A 91 6.80 21.02 2.24
CA ALA A 91 7.45 22.32 2.05
C ALA A 91 7.62 23.13 3.35
N LYS A 92 6.83 22.84 4.39
CA LYS A 92 6.94 23.45 5.72
C LYS A 92 7.96 22.74 6.62
N CYS A 93 8.43 21.55 6.25
CA CYS A 93 9.34 20.76 7.06
C CYS A 93 10.79 21.24 6.87
N PRO A 94 11.49 21.70 7.94
CA PRO A 94 12.89 22.11 7.86
C PRO A 94 13.82 20.95 7.49
N LEU A 95 13.49 19.75 7.99
CA LEU A 95 14.17 18.51 7.71
C LEU A 95 13.22 17.54 7.01
N GLN A 96 13.66 16.98 5.90
CA GLN A 96 12.85 16.07 5.08
C GLN A 96 13.48 14.67 5.02
N PRO A 97 12.65 13.63 4.85
CA PRO A 97 13.11 12.27 4.68
C PRO A 97 13.83 12.09 3.32
N THR A 98 14.76 11.13 3.26
CA THR A 98 15.46 10.79 2.00
C THR A 98 14.56 10.03 1.04
N ILE A 99 13.65 9.21 1.58
CA ILE A 99 12.65 8.48 0.83
C ILE A 99 11.29 8.78 1.46
N TYR A 100 10.31 9.07 0.62
CA TYR A 100 8.92 9.24 1.01
C TYR A 100 8.04 8.67 -0.11
N LEU A 101 7.40 7.54 0.15
CA LEU A 101 6.59 6.80 -0.80
C LEU A 101 5.20 6.59 -0.21
N ARG A 102 4.16 6.98 -0.95
CA ARG A 102 2.77 6.77 -0.53
C ARG A 102 2.07 5.76 -1.43
N PHE A 103 1.35 4.84 -0.81
CA PHE A 103 0.38 3.96 -1.44
C PHE A 103 -0.98 4.17 -0.76
N LEU A 104 -1.87 4.93 -1.42
CA LEU A 104 -3.15 5.35 -0.85
C LEU A 104 -2.96 6.11 0.48
N ASP A 105 -3.34 5.50 1.60
CA ASP A 105 -3.26 5.97 2.98
C ASP A 105 -1.98 5.53 3.72
N ASP A 106 -1.30 4.50 3.22
CA ASP A 106 -0.05 3.98 3.75
C ASP A 106 1.16 4.74 3.18
N ILE A 107 2.04 5.22 4.05
CA ILE A 107 3.28 5.92 3.68
C ILE A 107 4.48 5.17 4.27
N PHE A 108 5.53 5.03 3.47
CA PHE A 108 6.83 4.51 3.87
C PHE A 108 7.89 5.60 3.66
N GLY A 109 8.86 5.68 4.57
CA GLY A 109 10.00 6.53 4.33
C GLY A 109 11.24 6.21 5.15
N ILE A 110 12.30 6.97 4.85
CA ILE A 110 13.59 6.88 5.52
C ILE A 110 13.95 8.23 6.09
N TRP A 111 14.09 8.30 7.40
CA TRP A 111 14.53 9.48 8.11
C TRP A 111 16.06 9.47 8.25
N PRO A 112 16.81 10.33 7.55
CA PRO A 112 18.26 10.30 7.59
C PRO A 112 18.84 11.03 8.81
N HIS A 113 18.06 11.92 9.42
CA HIS A 113 18.50 12.83 10.47
C HIS A 113 18.46 12.19 11.85
N ASP A 114 18.86 12.97 12.86
CA ASP A 114 18.71 12.60 14.26
C ASP A 114 17.23 12.34 14.60
N ILE A 115 16.99 11.32 15.41
CA ILE A 115 15.66 10.88 15.83
C ILE A 115 14.90 11.97 16.61
N THR A 116 15.62 12.85 17.30
CA THR A 116 15.05 13.95 18.09
C THR A 116 14.25 14.96 17.26
N HIS A 117 14.53 15.08 15.96
CA HIS A 117 13.81 15.99 15.06
C HIS A 117 12.57 15.34 14.41
N PHE A 118 12.41 14.01 14.52
CA PHE A 118 11.29 13.31 13.89
C PHE A 118 9.92 13.71 14.47
N PRO A 119 9.75 13.93 15.79
CA PRO A 119 8.48 14.41 16.34
C PRO A 119 8.03 15.76 15.77
N GLU A 120 8.97 16.68 15.49
CA GLU A 120 8.66 17.96 14.85
C GLU A 120 8.12 17.77 13.44
N PHE A 121 8.76 16.90 12.64
CA PHE A 121 8.27 16.53 11.32
C PHE A 121 6.83 16.00 11.37
N ILE A 122 6.53 15.06 12.28
CA ILE A 122 5.18 14.54 12.47
C ILE A 122 4.20 15.63 12.93
N ASN A 123 4.63 16.52 13.80
CA ASN A 123 3.81 17.62 14.30
C ASN A 123 3.44 18.60 13.18
N ILE A 124 4.37 18.91 12.27
CA ILE A 124 4.09 19.75 11.09
C ILE A 124 3.03 19.10 10.21
N LEU A 125 3.17 17.81 9.92
CA LEU A 125 2.19 17.05 9.13
C LEU A 125 0.81 17.04 9.79
N ASN A 126 0.72 16.71 11.08
CA ASN A 126 -0.55 16.63 11.81
C ASN A 126 -1.25 17.97 12.02
N ASN A 127 -0.52 19.09 11.94
CA ASN A 127 -1.08 20.44 12.06
C ASN A 127 -1.27 21.12 10.69
N HIS A 128 -0.91 20.47 9.58
CA HIS A 128 -1.08 21.04 8.26
C HIS A 128 -2.56 21.26 7.92
N HIS A 129 -3.42 20.28 8.25
CA HIS A 129 -4.87 20.38 8.06
C HIS A 129 -5.61 19.75 9.24
N SER A 130 -6.69 20.38 9.71
CA SER A 130 -7.39 19.94 10.92
C SER A 130 -8.03 18.55 10.79
N SER A 131 -8.50 18.21 9.58
CA SER A 131 -9.20 16.94 9.33
C SER A 131 -8.28 15.76 9.02
N ILE A 132 -7.04 15.99 8.59
CA ILE A 132 -6.10 14.92 8.25
C ILE A 132 -5.21 14.66 9.45
N LYS A 133 -5.29 13.44 9.98
CA LYS A 133 -4.47 12.97 11.09
C LYS A 133 -3.68 11.76 10.66
N ILE A 134 -2.46 11.68 11.16
CA ILE A 134 -1.53 10.62 10.85
C ILE A 134 -1.06 9.92 12.12
N THR A 135 -0.96 8.61 12.04
CA THR A 135 -0.22 7.78 13.00
C THR A 135 1.09 7.33 12.38
N HIS A 136 2.08 6.96 13.19
CA HIS A 136 3.38 6.60 12.68
C HIS A 136 4.02 5.47 13.48
N THR A 137 4.93 4.76 12.82
CA THR A 137 5.93 3.90 13.46
C THR A 137 7.31 4.33 13.00
N LEU A 138 8.30 4.29 13.89
CA LEU A 138 9.69 4.64 13.61
C LEU A 138 10.58 3.58 14.23
N ASP A 139 11.46 2.99 13.45
CA ASP A 139 12.35 1.92 13.91
C ASP A 139 13.75 2.02 13.25
N PRO A 140 14.84 1.83 14.01
CA PRO A 140 16.20 1.89 13.47
C PRO A 140 16.59 0.68 12.61
N HIS A 141 15.79 -0.39 12.59
CA HIS A 141 16.14 -1.68 12.01
C HIS A 141 15.11 -2.18 10.99
N THR A 142 13.81 -2.14 11.33
CA THR A 142 12.77 -2.81 10.55
C THR A 142 11.40 -2.18 10.73
N VAL A 143 10.61 -2.13 9.65
CA VAL A 143 9.19 -1.74 9.68
C VAL A 143 8.36 -2.67 8.81
N ASN A 144 7.07 -2.78 9.10
CA ASN A 144 6.13 -3.49 8.24
C ASN A 144 5.38 -2.48 7.37
N PHE A 145 5.38 -2.70 6.05
CA PHE A 145 4.70 -1.86 5.08
C PHE A 145 3.95 -2.76 4.08
N LEU A 146 2.63 -2.61 3.99
CA LEU A 146 1.75 -3.47 3.20
C LEU A 146 1.95 -4.97 3.50
N ASP A 147 2.35 -5.77 2.52
CA ASP A 147 2.65 -7.20 2.63
C ASP A 147 4.15 -7.50 2.76
N THR A 148 4.93 -6.49 3.15
CA THR A 148 6.38 -6.57 3.28
C THR A 148 6.87 -6.16 4.67
N THR A 149 7.93 -6.79 5.13
CA THR A 149 8.80 -6.28 6.20
C THR A 149 10.03 -5.73 5.51
N VAL A 150 10.27 -4.43 5.69
CA VAL A 150 11.43 -3.70 5.17
C VAL A 150 12.45 -3.59 6.29
N PHE A 151 13.71 -3.96 6.05
CA PHE A 151 14.74 -3.90 7.08
C PHE A 151 16.10 -3.52 6.53
N PHE A 152 16.94 -2.95 7.39
CA PHE A 152 18.34 -2.69 7.05
C PHE A 152 19.18 -3.96 7.20
N ARG A 153 19.99 -4.25 6.18
CA ARG A 153 21.06 -5.23 6.24
C ARG A 153 22.40 -4.53 6.16
N THR A 154 23.24 -4.78 7.17
CA THR A 154 24.62 -4.30 7.20
C THR A 154 25.48 -5.19 6.30
N ILE A 155 26.07 -4.61 5.25
CA ILE A 155 27.03 -5.33 4.38
C ILE A 155 28.43 -5.30 4.99
N ASN A 156 28.83 -4.14 5.52
CA ASN A 156 30.07 -3.92 6.28
C ASN A 156 29.86 -2.78 7.29
N THR A 157 30.90 -2.36 8.00
CA THR A 157 30.82 -1.31 9.04
C THR A 157 30.29 0.03 8.55
N THR A 158 30.29 0.27 7.24
CA THR A 158 30.03 1.59 6.65
C THR A 158 28.74 1.63 5.81
N TYR A 159 28.33 0.50 5.23
CA TYR A 159 27.20 0.45 4.28
C TYR A 159 26.05 -0.43 4.78
N LYS A 160 24.84 0.14 4.71
CA LYS A 160 23.57 -0.55 4.90
C LYS A 160 22.81 -0.62 3.57
N THR A 161 22.19 -1.75 3.28
CA THR A 161 21.21 -1.89 2.21
C THR A 161 19.82 -2.12 2.77
N ILE A 162 18.82 -1.81 1.96
CA ILE A 162 17.42 -2.11 2.26
C ILE A 162 17.12 -3.48 1.67
N GLU A 163 16.60 -4.36 2.51
CA GLU A 163 16.13 -5.68 2.11
C GLU A 163 14.65 -5.82 2.48
N THR A 164 13.95 -6.70 1.76
CA THR A 164 12.53 -6.97 2.01
C THR A 164 12.28 -8.44 2.21
N LYS A 165 11.28 -8.76 3.04
CA LYS A 165 10.72 -10.10 3.18
C LYS A 165 9.21 -10.04 3.31
N VAL A 166 8.53 -11.17 3.12
CA VAL A 166 7.08 -11.25 3.22
C VAL A 166 6.64 -11.00 4.66
N TYR A 167 5.70 -10.08 4.83
CA TYR A 167 5.00 -9.88 6.10
C TYR A 167 3.62 -10.55 6.03
N PHE A 168 3.35 -11.43 6.99
CA PHE A 168 2.01 -11.99 7.21
C PHE A 168 1.37 -11.23 8.37
N LYS A 169 0.31 -10.46 8.08
CA LYS A 169 -0.41 -9.71 9.11
C LYS A 169 -0.94 -10.69 10.17
N PRO A 170 -0.98 -10.33 11.47
CA PRO A 170 -1.57 -11.19 12.51
C PRO A 170 -3.03 -11.59 12.24
N THR A 171 -3.75 -10.78 11.46
CA THR A 171 -5.12 -11.04 11.01
C THR A 171 -5.21 -11.94 9.77
N ASP A 172 -4.09 -12.27 9.12
CA ASP A 172 -4.05 -13.19 7.98
C ASP A 172 -4.27 -14.63 8.47
N THR A 173 -5.48 -15.12 8.25
CA THR A 173 -5.86 -16.52 8.55
C THR A 173 -5.35 -17.51 7.51
N HIS A 174 -4.65 -17.03 6.47
CA HIS A 174 -4.23 -17.79 5.30
C HIS A 174 -5.39 -18.57 4.66
N ALA A 175 -6.59 -17.98 4.68
CA ALA A 175 -7.85 -18.60 4.22
C ALA A 175 -7.95 -18.67 2.68
N LEU A 176 -6.95 -19.28 2.04
CA LEU A 176 -6.98 -19.60 0.61
C LEU A 176 -8.01 -20.69 0.30
N LEU A 177 -8.31 -21.00 -0.96
CA LEU A 177 -9.36 -21.99 -1.30
C LEU A 177 -9.08 -23.36 -0.68
N HIS A 178 -10.11 -24.01 -0.13
CA HIS A 178 -10.01 -25.39 0.38
C HIS A 178 -10.04 -26.39 -0.78
N LYS A 179 -9.30 -27.50 -0.71
CA LYS A 179 -9.23 -28.45 -1.84
C LYS A 179 -10.54 -29.12 -2.20
N SER A 180 -11.50 -29.18 -1.28
CA SER A 180 -12.84 -29.72 -1.50
C SER A 180 -13.87 -28.70 -1.98
N SER A 181 -13.50 -27.42 -2.22
CA SER A 181 -14.50 -26.40 -2.60
C SER A 181 -14.90 -26.43 -4.09
N TYR A 182 -14.83 -27.62 -4.72
CA TYR A 182 -15.31 -27.91 -6.09
C TYR A 182 -14.85 -26.97 -7.23
N HIS A 183 -13.75 -26.22 -7.06
CA HIS A 183 -13.19 -25.42 -8.15
C HIS A 183 -12.40 -26.26 -9.16
N PRO A 184 -12.24 -25.76 -10.39
CA PRO A 184 -11.36 -26.38 -11.38
C PRO A 184 -9.93 -26.62 -10.85
N LYS A 185 -9.30 -27.73 -11.28
CA LYS A 185 -7.95 -28.12 -10.83
C LYS A 185 -6.90 -27.02 -11.06
N HIS A 186 -7.03 -26.26 -12.15
CA HIS A 186 -6.10 -25.19 -12.50
C HIS A 186 -6.17 -24.00 -11.53
N THR A 187 -7.31 -23.72 -10.91
CA THR A 187 -7.50 -22.63 -9.93
C THR A 187 -6.58 -22.81 -8.72
N PHE A 188 -6.56 -24.02 -8.16
CA PHE A 188 -5.67 -24.35 -7.04
C PHE A 188 -4.19 -24.24 -7.41
N LYS A 189 -3.84 -24.60 -8.65
CA LYS A 189 -2.47 -24.42 -9.14
C LYS A 189 -2.13 -22.94 -9.27
N GLY A 190 -3.06 -22.14 -9.78
CA GLY A 190 -2.94 -20.69 -9.92
C GLY A 190 -2.67 -19.99 -8.60
N ILE A 191 -3.42 -20.34 -7.55
CA ILE A 191 -3.23 -19.78 -6.20
C ILE A 191 -1.83 -20.05 -5.66
N VAL A 192 -1.36 -21.30 -5.72
CA VAL A 192 -0.03 -21.63 -5.21
C VAL A 192 1.06 -20.96 -6.05
N LYS A 193 0.89 -20.96 -7.38
CA LYS A 193 1.83 -20.31 -8.31
C LYS A 193 1.93 -18.80 -8.03
N SER A 194 0.81 -18.10 -7.86
CA SER A 194 0.81 -16.65 -7.64
C SER A 194 1.49 -16.27 -6.32
N GLN A 195 1.25 -17.02 -5.25
CA GLN A 195 1.93 -16.78 -3.96
C GLN A 195 3.43 -17.04 -4.04
N ILE A 196 3.87 -18.08 -4.75
CA ILE A 196 5.30 -18.35 -4.93
C ILE A 196 5.98 -17.25 -5.73
N ILE A 197 5.34 -16.76 -6.79
CA ILE A 197 5.84 -15.60 -7.56
C ILE A 197 5.91 -14.36 -6.66
N ARG A 198 4.87 -14.09 -5.88
CA ARG A 198 4.81 -12.96 -4.95
C ARG A 198 5.95 -13.02 -3.94
N PHE A 199 6.12 -14.15 -3.24
CA PHE A 199 7.20 -14.31 -2.26
C PHE A 199 8.58 -14.18 -2.88
N HIS A 200 8.79 -14.72 -4.09
CA HIS A 200 10.06 -14.61 -4.79
C HIS A 200 10.37 -13.18 -5.24
N ARG A 201 9.35 -12.35 -5.49
CA ARG A 201 9.54 -10.93 -5.83
C ARG A 201 9.78 -10.06 -4.59
N ILE A 202 9.14 -10.40 -3.48
CA ILE A 202 9.25 -9.64 -2.22
C ILE A 202 10.53 -9.97 -1.47
N CYS A 203 10.92 -11.24 -1.39
CA CYS A 203 12.07 -11.65 -0.57
C CYS A 203 13.39 -11.34 -1.28
N SER A 204 14.20 -10.47 -0.68
CA SER A 204 15.57 -10.23 -1.11
C SER A 204 16.47 -11.45 -0.89
N MET A 205 16.28 -12.15 0.22
CA MET A 205 17.14 -13.27 0.63
C MET A 205 16.43 -14.61 0.47
N SER A 206 17.19 -15.61 0.03
CA SER A 206 16.69 -16.98 -0.16
C SER A 206 16.10 -17.59 1.13
N PRO A 207 16.72 -17.46 2.32
CA PRO A 207 16.15 -17.97 3.57
C PRO A 207 14.75 -17.42 3.88
N ASP A 208 14.53 -16.12 3.67
CA ASP A 208 13.22 -15.47 3.88
C ASP A 208 12.15 -16.03 2.92
N PHE A 209 12.50 -16.23 1.65
CA PHE A 209 11.61 -16.87 0.68
C PHE A 209 11.24 -18.30 1.10
N HIS A 210 12.23 -19.07 1.58
CA HIS A 210 12.00 -20.43 2.06
C HIS A 210 11.09 -20.46 3.30
N GLN A 211 11.29 -19.53 4.25
CA GLN A 211 10.45 -19.38 5.43
C GLN A 211 9.01 -19.01 5.07
N ALA A 212 8.80 -18.03 4.19
CA ALA A 212 7.48 -17.62 3.72
C ALA A 212 6.75 -18.78 3.01
N THR A 213 7.47 -19.50 2.15
CA THR A 213 6.91 -20.68 1.46
C THR A 213 6.56 -21.80 2.45
N SER A 214 7.38 -22.03 3.47
CA SER A 214 7.13 -23.05 4.50
C SER A 214 5.84 -22.73 5.28
N THR A 215 5.68 -21.48 5.68
CA THR A 215 4.49 -20.97 6.39
C THR A 215 3.23 -21.18 5.56
N LEU A 216 3.25 -20.75 4.29
CA LEU A 216 2.13 -20.96 3.37
C LEU A 216 1.81 -22.45 3.18
N PHE A 217 2.83 -23.28 2.99
CA PHE A 217 2.64 -24.71 2.76
C PHE A 217 2.05 -25.40 3.97
N HIS A 218 2.49 -25.02 5.17
CA HIS A 218 1.90 -25.50 6.42
C HIS A 218 0.39 -25.20 6.46
N SER A 219 -0.01 -23.95 6.21
CA SER A 219 -1.42 -23.57 6.16
C SER A 219 -2.21 -24.33 5.08
N LEU A 220 -1.69 -24.39 3.85
CA LEU A 220 -2.37 -25.07 2.74
C LEU A 220 -2.51 -26.59 2.97
N ARG A 221 -1.59 -27.22 3.71
CA ARG A 221 -1.75 -28.65 4.06
C ARG A 221 -3.01 -28.89 4.88
N ASN A 222 -3.30 -28.00 5.83
CA ASN A 222 -4.51 -28.06 6.65
C ASN A 222 -5.78 -27.83 5.82
N ARG A 223 -5.64 -27.36 4.57
CA ARG A 223 -6.73 -27.12 3.61
C ARG A 223 -6.81 -28.18 2.50
N GLY A 224 -6.21 -29.35 2.73
CA GLY A 224 -6.29 -30.51 1.85
C GLY A 224 -5.28 -30.55 0.70
N TYR A 225 -4.28 -29.65 0.64
CA TYR A 225 -3.27 -29.66 -0.40
C TYR A 225 -2.18 -30.70 -0.10
N SER A 226 -1.93 -31.62 -1.04
CA SER A 226 -0.88 -32.64 -0.85
C SER A 226 0.52 -32.05 -0.96
N LYS A 227 1.48 -32.59 -0.18
CA LYS A 227 2.90 -32.19 -0.23
C LYS A 227 3.47 -32.26 -1.65
N ARG A 228 3.14 -33.33 -2.39
CA ARG A 228 3.59 -33.54 -3.78
C ARG A 228 3.10 -32.41 -4.68
N PHE A 229 1.81 -32.06 -4.61
CA PHE A 229 1.22 -30.97 -5.40
C PHE A 229 1.94 -29.64 -5.15
N LEU A 230 2.13 -29.27 -3.88
CA LEU A 230 2.80 -28.03 -3.49
C LEU A 230 4.27 -27.99 -3.97
N ARG A 231 5.03 -29.08 -3.78
CA ARG A 231 6.43 -29.18 -4.24
C ARG A 231 6.56 -29.09 -5.76
N THR A 232 5.68 -29.78 -6.49
CA THR A 232 5.67 -29.73 -7.96
C THR A 232 5.41 -28.31 -8.47
N ILE A 233 4.45 -27.58 -7.87
CA ILE A 233 4.16 -26.20 -8.29
C ILE A 233 5.33 -25.29 -7.96
N LYS A 234 5.96 -25.43 -6.78
CA LYS A 234 7.15 -24.64 -6.43
C LYS A 234 8.28 -24.84 -7.43
N SER A 235 8.65 -26.09 -7.70
CA SER A 235 9.74 -26.41 -8.62
C SER A 235 9.46 -25.89 -10.03
N THR A 236 8.28 -26.15 -10.58
CA THR A 236 7.89 -25.68 -11.92
C THR A 236 7.82 -24.16 -12.01
N THR A 237 7.35 -23.48 -10.97
CA THR A 237 7.29 -22.01 -10.92
C THR A 237 8.69 -21.40 -10.87
N LEU A 238 9.59 -21.91 -10.01
CA LEU A 238 10.97 -21.42 -9.92
C LEU A 238 11.75 -21.65 -11.22
N ALA A 239 11.58 -22.80 -11.87
CA ALA A 239 12.17 -23.06 -13.18
C ALA A 239 11.69 -22.04 -14.22
N SER A 240 10.40 -21.71 -14.25
CA SER A 240 9.87 -20.69 -15.17
C SER A 240 10.41 -19.28 -14.90
N LEU A 241 10.64 -18.93 -13.63
CA LEU A 241 11.21 -17.63 -13.25
C LEU A 241 12.69 -17.53 -13.62
N ALA A 242 13.44 -18.62 -13.48
CA ALA A 242 14.84 -18.67 -13.89
C ALA A 242 15.00 -18.50 -15.41
N LEU A 243 14.16 -19.17 -16.21
CA LEU A 243 14.15 -19.04 -17.67
C LEU A 243 13.85 -17.61 -18.11
N ALA A 244 12.83 -16.97 -17.50
CA ALA A 244 12.48 -15.58 -17.82
C ALA A 244 13.59 -14.56 -17.51
N ARG A 245 14.46 -14.85 -16.54
CA ARG A 245 15.65 -14.02 -16.26
C ARG A 245 16.77 -14.22 -17.27
N SER A 246 16.95 -15.44 -17.80
CA SER A 246 17.96 -15.71 -18.83
C SER A 246 17.65 -15.11 -20.20
N THR A 247 16.38 -14.82 -20.48
CA THR A 247 15.94 -14.22 -21.76
C THR A 247 16.02 -12.70 -21.80
N HIS A 248 16.34 -12.04 -20.69
CA HIS A 248 16.57 -10.60 -20.63
C HIS A 248 18.01 -10.34 -20.14
N PRO A 249 18.91 -9.77 -20.97
CA PRO A 249 20.24 -9.40 -20.52
C PRO A 249 20.13 -8.34 -19.40
N PRO A 250 21.08 -8.30 -18.44
CA PRO A 250 21.10 -7.24 -17.44
C PRO A 250 21.21 -5.88 -18.13
N GLN A 251 20.30 -4.96 -17.79
CA GLN A 251 20.43 -3.54 -18.09
C GLN A 251 21.46 -2.90 -17.18
#